data_AF-A0A0K2TVL2-F1
#
_entry.id   AF-A0A0K2TVL2-F1
#
_cell.length_a   1.000
_cell.length_b   1.000
_cell.length_c   1.000
_cell.angle_alpha   90.00
_cell.angle_beta   90.00
_cell.angle_gamma   90.00
#
_symmetry.space_group_name_H-M   'P 1'
#
loop_
_entity.id
_entity.type
_entity.pdbx_description
1 polymer ?
#
loop_
_entity_poly.entity_id
_entity_poly.type
_entity_poly.pdbx_seq_one_letter_code
_entity_poly.pdbx_strand_id
1 'polypeptide(L)'
;MEKLHKNIWDFVNEHELSKYPVAQEHKIKVQAWLNNILGLGVLEHPLNDFKNDHTEEEFIFKTYERCYGEYVTLLEENKSIFGHGTTGLTSWQGALMLTDWFVINNKILKGKRIIELGSGVGLLGIHLLKTCPDILEYTFTDTHHNVLNFLNYNIHLNLTQTPSYKDSYASIMKNGPPTIITPSNNNSLIAYYRIQKDNPEKDSVSLRKLDWNTGLPKYNLREFDVILGSDIVYERSLIPPLVGVLKTAMDIDSKRRAYIACTERSQTTLDIFETEILNNGLRYEILYKGMYSPRENILNSDVQHQRTRIYEIQSVSSLPADENQSRTL
;
A
#
# COMPACT_ATOMS: atom_id res chain seq x y z
N MET A 1 -38.60 -24.51 5.12
CA MET A 1 -37.73 -24.31 3.95
C MET A 1 -37.34 -22.85 3.80
N GLU A 2 -38.27 -21.93 3.53
CA GLU A 2 -37.98 -20.47 3.38
C GLU A 2 -37.22 -19.85 4.56
N LYS A 3 -37.63 -20.15 5.81
CA LYS A 3 -36.92 -19.67 7.01
C LYS A 3 -35.45 -20.10 7.06
N LEU A 4 -35.12 -21.30 6.59
CA LEU A 4 -33.75 -21.80 6.59
C LEU A 4 -32.92 -21.16 5.46
N HIS A 5 -33.50 -20.94 4.28
CA HIS A 5 -32.85 -20.17 3.23
C HIS A 5 -32.57 -18.73 3.64
N LYS A 6 -33.52 -18.08 4.32
CA LYS A 6 -33.31 -16.75 4.89
C LYS A 6 -32.15 -16.77 5.88
N ASN A 7 -32.12 -17.73 6.81
CA ASN A 7 -31.01 -17.85 7.75
C ASN A 7 -29.64 -18.09 7.06
N ILE A 8 -29.59 -18.87 5.97
CA ILE A 8 -28.35 -19.05 5.17
C ILE A 8 -27.98 -17.74 4.46
N TRP A 9 -28.96 -17.01 3.95
CA TRP A 9 -28.75 -15.70 3.32
C TRP A 9 -28.21 -14.70 4.32
N ASP A 10 -28.84 -14.59 5.50
CA ASP A 10 -28.43 -13.71 6.59
C ASP A 10 -27.01 -14.10 7.04
N PHE A 11 -26.76 -15.39 7.29
CA PHE A 11 -25.44 -15.91 7.68
C PHE A 11 -24.32 -15.58 6.68
N VAL A 12 -24.55 -15.82 5.38
CA VAL A 12 -23.53 -15.57 4.35
C VAL A 12 -23.42 -14.09 4.01
N ASN A 13 -24.47 -13.27 4.12
CA ASN A 13 -24.37 -11.87 3.75
C ASN A 13 -23.92 -10.96 4.91
N GLU A 14 -24.36 -11.27 6.14
CA GLU A 14 -24.04 -10.50 7.35
C GLU A 14 -22.67 -10.87 7.93
N HIS A 15 -22.09 -12.03 7.56
CA HIS A 15 -20.69 -12.40 7.76
C HIS A 15 -20.11 -12.15 9.18
N GLU A 16 -20.80 -12.62 10.22
CA GLU A 16 -20.30 -12.52 11.60
C GLU A 16 -19.06 -13.40 11.89
N LEU A 17 -18.67 -14.30 10.98
CA LEU A 17 -17.58 -15.27 11.17
C LEU A 17 -16.24 -14.90 10.52
N SER A 18 -16.19 -13.95 9.60
CA SER A 18 -14.94 -13.58 8.91
C SER A 18 -14.50 -12.16 9.24
N LYS A 19 -13.22 -12.02 9.61
CA LYS A 19 -12.57 -10.71 9.83
C LYS A 19 -12.58 -9.82 8.57
N TYR A 20 -12.76 -10.42 7.39
CA TYR A 20 -12.66 -9.76 6.09
C TYR A 20 -13.93 -9.95 5.26
N PRO A 21 -14.28 -8.97 4.41
CA PRO A 21 -15.40 -9.07 3.49
C PRO A 21 -15.11 -10.06 2.37
N VAL A 22 -16.14 -10.78 1.94
CA VAL A 22 -16.08 -11.77 0.86
C VAL A 22 -16.80 -11.22 -0.38
N ALA A 23 -16.22 -11.41 -1.57
CA ALA A 23 -16.84 -11.00 -2.83
C ALA A 23 -18.23 -11.62 -3.01
N GLN A 24 -19.17 -10.86 -3.55
CA GLN A 24 -20.57 -11.31 -3.70
C GLN A 24 -20.68 -12.60 -4.52
N GLU A 25 -19.87 -12.76 -5.56
CA GLU A 25 -19.83 -13.99 -6.34
C GLU A 25 -19.44 -15.23 -5.51
N HIS A 26 -18.51 -15.07 -4.57
CA HIS A 26 -18.10 -16.15 -3.66
C HIS A 26 -19.20 -16.42 -2.63
N LYS A 27 -19.88 -15.39 -2.13
CA LYS A 27 -21.07 -15.55 -1.28
C LYS A 27 -22.14 -16.38 -1.97
N ILE A 28 -22.44 -16.07 -3.23
CA ILE A 28 -23.42 -16.82 -4.04
C ILE A 28 -22.97 -18.27 -4.23
N LYS A 29 -21.70 -18.50 -4.59
CA LYS A 29 -21.14 -19.86 -4.74
C LYS A 29 -21.25 -20.67 -3.44
N VAL A 30 -20.96 -20.06 -2.29
CA VAL A 30 -21.10 -20.69 -0.97
C VAL A 30 -22.56 -20.96 -0.61
N GLN A 31 -23.48 -20.02 -0.87
CA GLN A 31 -24.91 -20.22 -0.66
C GLN A 31 -25.44 -21.37 -1.50
N ALA A 32 -25.10 -21.41 -2.79
CA ALA A 32 -25.47 -22.49 -3.70
C ALA A 32 -24.94 -23.84 -3.20
N TRP A 33 -23.69 -23.87 -2.74
CA TRP A 33 -23.07 -25.06 -2.15
C TRP A 33 -23.77 -25.52 -0.86
N LEU A 34 -24.07 -24.61 0.08
CA LEU A 34 -24.78 -24.91 1.33
C LEU A 34 -26.20 -25.42 1.06
N ASN A 35 -26.93 -24.79 0.13
CA ASN A 35 -28.27 -25.22 -0.26
C ASN A 35 -28.27 -26.65 -0.84
N ASN A 36 -27.23 -26.99 -1.62
CA ASN A 36 -27.06 -28.34 -2.18
C ASN A 36 -26.82 -29.38 -1.07
N ILE A 37 -25.88 -29.12 -0.15
CA ILE A 37 -25.57 -30.04 0.96
C ILE A 37 -26.79 -30.27 1.86
N LEU A 38 -27.60 -29.24 2.08
CA LEU A 38 -28.78 -29.33 2.94
C LEU A 38 -30.02 -29.91 2.24
N GLY A 39 -29.89 -30.36 0.98
CA GLY A 39 -30.99 -30.94 0.22
C GLY A 39 -32.12 -29.95 -0.07
N LEU A 40 -31.82 -28.65 -0.06
CA LEU A 40 -32.82 -27.59 -0.21
C LEU A 40 -33.22 -27.34 -1.67
N GLY A 41 -32.52 -27.97 -2.63
CA GLY A 41 -32.66 -27.71 -4.05
C GLY A 41 -32.08 -26.35 -4.46
N VAL A 42 -32.04 -26.08 -5.76
CA VAL A 42 -31.84 -24.73 -6.26
C VAL A 42 -33.19 -24.03 -6.07
N LEU A 43 -33.31 -23.12 -5.11
CA LEU A 43 -34.42 -22.18 -5.20
C LEU A 43 -34.25 -21.48 -6.54
N GLU A 44 -35.30 -21.51 -7.38
CA GLU A 44 -35.49 -20.54 -8.47
C GLU A 44 -35.70 -19.14 -7.87
N HIS A 45 -34.82 -18.71 -6.95
CA HIS A 45 -34.61 -17.29 -6.75
C HIS A 45 -33.71 -16.84 -7.89
N PRO A 46 -34.19 -15.86 -8.65
CA PRO A 46 -33.95 -15.83 -10.07
C PRO A 46 -32.52 -15.40 -10.32
N LEU A 47 -31.68 -16.36 -10.70
CA LEU A 47 -30.45 -16.09 -11.45
C LEU A 47 -30.72 -15.15 -12.66
N ASN A 48 -32.00 -15.04 -13.09
CA ASN A 48 -32.48 -14.21 -14.19
C ASN A 48 -33.13 -12.84 -13.81
N ASP A 49 -33.53 -12.55 -12.55
CA ASP A 49 -33.96 -11.19 -12.13
C ASP A 49 -32.86 -10.44 -11.38
N PHE A 50 -31.68 -11.04 -11.25
CA PHE A 50 -30.47 -10.21 -11.26
C PHE A 50 -30.38 -9.62 -12.67
N LYS A 51 -31.14 -8.55 -12.91
CA LYS A 51 -30.70 -7.56 -13.88
C LYS A 51 -29.22 -7.35 -13.57
N ASN A 52 -28.40 -7.35 -14.62
CA ASN A 52 -27.05 -6.78 -14.60
C ASN A 52 -27.11 -5.27 -14.28
N ASP A 53 -27.89 -4.87 -13.28
CA ASP A 53 -27.82 -3.61 -12.58
C ASP A 53 -26.74 -3.76 -11.49
N HIS A 54 -25.60 -4.36 -11.88
CA HIS A 54 -24.38 -4.26 -11.12
C HIS A 54 -23.95 -2.81 -11.23
N THR A 55 -24.58 -1.94 -10.45
CA THR A 55 -23.91 -0.72 -10.01
C THR A 55 -22.74 -1.25 -9.21
N GLU A 56 -21.60 -1.35 -9.88
CA GLU A 56 -20.35 -1.56 -9.19
C GLU A 56 -20.27 -0.53 -8.06
N GLU A 57 -19.91 -0.98 -6.86
CA GLU A 57 -19.78 -0.07 -5.72
C GLU A 57 -18.58 0.83 -5.95
N GLU A 58 -18.62 2.03 -5.37
CA GLU A 58 -17.57 3.06 -5.48
C GLU A 58 -16.21 2.56 -4.97
N PHE A 59 -16.24 1.68 -3.96
CA PHE A 59 -15.07 1.07 -3.35
C PHE A 59 -15.21 -0.44 -3.27
N ILE A 60 -14.07 -1.12 -3.29
CA ILE A 60 -13.98 -2.58 -3.25
C ILE A 60 -12.91 -3.04 -2.28
N PHE A 61 -13.11 -4.22 -1.72
CA PHE A 61 -12.10 -4.90 -0.94
C PHE A 61 -11.29 -5.85 -1.80
N LYS A 62 -9.96 -5.72 -1.74
CA LYS A 62 -9.02 -6.63 -2.42
C LYS A 62 -8.16 -7.32 -1.39
N THR A 63 -7.97 -8.63 -1.56
CA THR A 63 -7.09 -9.42 -0.70
C THR A 63 -5.89 -9.89 -1.50
N TYR A 64 -4.71 -9.66 -0.93
CA TYR A 64 -3.41 -9.96 -1.47
C TYR A 64 -2.77 -11.03 -0.61
N GLU A 65 -2.38 -12.15 -1.20
CA GLU A 65 -1.67 -13.24 -0.52
C GLU A 65 -0.19 -13.18 -0.87
N ARG A 66 0.70 -13.02 0.09
CA ARG A 66 2.15 -13.12 -0.14
C ARG A 66 2.83 -13.98 0.92
N CYS A 67 4.10 -14.30 0.68
CA CYS A 67 4.99 -14.84 1.69
C CYS A 67 4.46 -16.10 2.40
N TYR A 68 4.02 -17.10 1.63
CA TYR A 68 3.55 -18.39 2.15
C TYR A 68 2.28 -18.31 3.03
N GLY A 69 1.27 -17.56 2.57
CA GLY A 69 -0.07 -17.55 3.18
C GLY A 69 -0.32 -16.36 4.12
N GLU A 70 0.49 -15.31 4.06
CA GLU A 70 0.16 -14.04 4.70
C GLU A 70 -0.79 -13.23 3.82
N TYR A 71 -1.91 -12.81 4.38
CA TYR A 71 -2.97 -12.10 3.66
C TYR A 71 -3.09 -10.66 4.11
N VAL A 72 -3.20 -9.72 3.16
CA VAL A 72 -3.55 -8.33 3.40
C VAL A 72 -4.79 -7.96 2.62
N THR A 73 -5.81 -7.48 3.32
CA THR A 73 -7.06 -7.05 2.70
C THR A 73 -7.16 -5.53 2.77
N LEU A 74 -7.35 -4.86 1.64
CA LEU A 74 -7.42 -3.40 1.54
C LEU A 74 -8.76 -2.98 0.96
N LEU A 75 -9.33 -1.92 1.53
CA LEU A 75 -10.34 -1.11 0.87
C LEU A 75 -9.64 -0.19 -0.15
N GLU A 76 -10.13 -0.20 -1.38
CA GLU A 76 -9.60 0.55 -2.52
C GLU A 76 -10.72 1.18 -3.34
N GLU A 77 -10.39 2.19 -4.14
CA GLU A 77 -11.25 2.71 -5.19
C GLU A 77 -11.56 1.62 -6.23
N ASN A 78 -12.83 1.57 -6.63
CA ASN A 78 -13.25 0.76 -7.75
C ASN A 78 -13.01 1.49 -9.06
N LYS A 79 -12.10 0.96 -9.88
CA LYS A 79 -11.63 1.62 -11.10
C LYS A 79 -12.66 1.70 -12.22
N SER A 80 -13.67 0.84 -12.22
CA SER A 80 -14.74 0.89 -13.21
C SER A 80 -15.58 2.18 -13.08
N ILE A 81 -15.38 2.91 -11.98
CA ILE A 81 -16.05 4.16 -11.64
C ILE A 81 -14.96 5.22 -11.53
N PHE A 82 -14.99 6.22 -12.43
CA PHE A 82 -13.91 7.19 -12.57
C PHE A 82 -13.64 8.01 -11.29
N GLY A 83 -12.43 7.87 -10.74
CA GLY A 83 -11.48 8.95 -10.41
C GLY A 83 -11.86 9.97 -9.34
N HIS A 84 -11.62 9.64 -8.08
CA HIS A 84 -11.71 10.55 -6.90
C HIS A 84 -10.57 11.59 -6.84
N GLY A 85 -9.96 11.93 -7.99
CA GLY A 85 -8.92 12.96 -8.09
C GLY A 85 -7.56 12.56 -7.53
N THR A 86 -7.31 11.28 -7.23
CA THR A 86 -6.02 10.78 -6.72
C THR A 86 -5.72 9.38 -7.24
N THR A 87 -4.44 9.06 -7.43
CA THR A 87 -3.96 7.71 -7.77
C THR A 87 -3.69 6.84 -6.53
N GLY A 88 -3.73 7.44 -5.32
CA GLY A 88 -3.33 6.81 -4.06
C GLY A 88 -4.35 5.87 -3.45
N LEU A 89 -5.60 5.83 -3.97
CA LEU A 89 -6.66 4.93 -3.48
C LEU A 89 -6.61 3.53 -4.10
N THR A 90 -5.52 3.20 -4.80
CA THR A 90 -5.37 1.90 -5.47
C THR A 90 -4.00 1.30 -5.20
N SER A 91 -3.95 -0.02 -5.18
CA SER A 91 -2.70 -0.76 -5.05
C SER A 91 -1.95 -0.88 -6.37
N TRP A 92 -0.63 -0.71 -6.30
CA TRP A 92 0.27 -0.75 -7.45
C TRP A 92 1.31 -1.85 -7.32
N GLN A 93 1.75 -2.40 -8.46
CA GLN A 93 2.62 -3.57 -8.52
C GLN A 93 3.99 -3.37 -7.83
N GLY A 94 4.51 -2.15 -7.81
CA GLY A 94 5.79 -1.83 -7.17
C GLY A 94 5.80 -2.16 -5.68
N ALA A 95 4.65 -2.04 -5.01
CA ALA A 95 4.52 -2.34 -3.58
C ALA A 95 4.84 -3.80 -3.28
N LEU A 96 4.36 -4.73 -4.11
CA LEU A 96 4.54 -6.16 -3.87
C LEU A 96 5.89 -6.66 -4.29
N MET A 97 6.42 -6.13 -5.39
CA MET A 97 7.77 -6.48 -5.78
C MET A 97 8.80 -6.02 -4.72
N LEU A 98 8.57 -4.85 -4.12
CA LEU A 98 9.38 -4.37 -3.01
C LEU A 98 9.16 -5.20 -1.74
N THR A 99 7.91 -5.62 -1.47
CA THR A 99 7.58 -6.55 -0.37
C THR A 99 8.35 -7.86 -0.51
N ASP A 100 8.25 -8.53 -1.66
CA ASP A 100 8.91 -9.82 -1.91
C ASP A 100 10.44 -9.70 -1.78
N TRP A 101 11.01 -8.60 -2.30
CA TRP A 101 12.42 -8.32 -2.17
C TRP A 101 12.84 -8.16 -0.71
N PHE A 102 12.09 -7.41 0.11
CA PHE A 102 12.40 -7.25 1.53
C PHE A 102 12.14 -8.50 2.36
N VAL A 103 11.20 -9.34 1.99
CA VAL A 103 10.98 -10.62 2.70
C VAL A 103 12.21 -11.52 2.58
N ILE A 104 12.83 -11.54 1.40
CA ILE A 104 14.11 -12.24 1.17
C ILE A 104 15.26 -11.52 1.91
N ASN A 105 15.24 -10.19 1.93
CA ASN A 105 16.32 -9.35 2.48
C ASN A 105 15.98 -8.72 3.85
N ASN A 106 15.17 -9.40 4.68
CA ASN A 106 14.51 -8.80 5.85
C ASN A 106 15.48 -8.29 6.92
N LYS A 107 16.72 -8.78 6.92
CA LYS A 107 17.81 -8.32 7.80
C LYS A 107 18.08 -6.81 7.65
N ILE A 108 17.78 -6.22 6.50
CA ILE A 108 17.92 -4.78 6.27
C ILE A 108 16.94 -3.99 7.16
N LEU A 109 15.75 -4.53 7.40
CA LEU A 109 14.68 -3.88 8.17
C LEU A 109 14.75 -4.17 9.68
N LYS A 110 15.56 -5.14 10.09
CA LYS A 110 15.70 -5.55 11.49
C LYS A 110 16.19 -4.40 12.38
N GLY A 111 15.40 -4.09 13.40
CA GLY A 111 15.66 -3.05 14.39
C GLY A 111 15.65 -1.64 13.80
N LYS A 112 15.01 -1.42 12.65
CA LYS A 112 14.99 -0.13 11.95
C LYS A 112 13.71 0.64 12.20
N ARG A 113 13.84 1.97 12.30
CA ARG A 113 12.72 2.90 12.14
C ARG A 113 12.52 3.18 10.67
N ILE A 114 11.32 2.91 10.18
CA ILE A 114 10.97 2.99 8.76
C ILE A 114 9.98 4.13 8.53
N ILE A 115 10.19 4.87 7.44
CA ILE A 115 9.18 5.78 6.89
C ILE A 115 8.86 5.38 5.45
N GLU A 116 7.58 5.26 5.13
CA GLU A 116 7.10 5.00 3.78
C GLU A 116 6.54 6.29 3.18
N LEU A 117 7.12 6.73 2.06
CA LEU A 117 6.69 7.89 1.28
C LEU A 117 5.60 7.47 0.29
N GLY A 118 4.46 8.15 0.31
CA GLY A 118 3.36 7.88 -0.62
C GLY A 118 2.80 6.48 -0.43
N SER A 119 2.40 6.15 0.79
CA SER A 119 1.92 4.82 1.18
C SER A 119 0.65 4.40 0.46
N GLY A 120 -0.12 5.35 -0.10
CA GLY A 120 -1.41 5.05 -0.74
C GLY A 120 -2.34 4.34 0.23
N VAL A 121 -2.89 3.21 -0.19
CA VAL A 121 -3.76 2.34 0.63
C VAL A 121 -3.01 1.44 1.63
N GLY A 122 -1.66 1.47 1.63
CA GLY A 122 -0.82 0.84 2.66
C GLY A 122 -0.30 -0.55 2.32
N LEU A 123 -0.39 -0.99 1.05
CA LEU A 123 -0.09 -2.36 0.64
C LEU A 123 1.30 -2.84 1.05
N LEU A 124 2.34 -2.03 0.82
CA LEU A 124 3.73 -2.36 1.14
C LEU A 124 3.93 -2.46 2.65
N GLY A 125 3.66 -1.38 3.39
CA GLY A 125 3.95 -1.36 4.82
C GLY A 125 3.14 -2.36 5.64
N ILE A 126 1.87 -2.59 5.29
CA ILE A 126 1.04 -3.57 5.99
C ILE A 126 1.58 -5.00 5.79
N HIS A 127 2.04 -5.34 4.57
CA HIS A 127 2.68 -6.64 4.35
C HIS A 127 4.00 -6.76 5.11
N LEU A 128 4.87 -5.74 5.05
CA LEU A 128 6.15 -5.77 5.77
C LEU A 128 5.94 -5.93 7.27
N LEU A 129 4.96 -5.25 7.87
CA LEU A 129 4.64 -5.39 9.28
C LEU A 129 4.16 -6.80 9.66
N LYS A 130 3.49 -7.52 8.75
CA LYS A 130 3.06 -8.92 8.98
C LYS A 130 4.19 -9.92 8.78
N THR A 131 5.14 -9.63 7.88
CA THR A 131 6.14 -10.59 7.42
C THR A 131 7.54 -10.36 7.99
N CYS A 132 7.81 -9.15 8.51
CA CYS A 132 9.09 -8.72 9.06
C CYS A 132 8.91 -8.27 10.53
N PRO A 133 8.78 -9.21 11.49
CA PRO A 133 8.44 -8.92 12.89
C PRO A 133 9.53 -8.19 13.69
N ASP A 134 10.70 -8.01 13.09
CA ASP A 134 11.86 -7.37 13.73
C ASP A 134 11.96 -5.87 13.42
N ILE A 135 11.00 -5.28 12.69
CA ILE A 135 10.93 -3.83 12.46
C ILE A 135 10.74 -3.12 13.83
N LEU A 136 11.45 -2.01 14.07
CA LEU A 136 11.33 -1.29 15.34
C LEU A 136 10.11 -0.38 15.35
N GLU A 137 9.98 0.47 14.33
CA GLU A 137 8.83 1.36 14.13
C GLU A 137 8.54 1.52 12.64
N TYR A 138 7.27 1.72 12.30
CA TYR A 138 6.84 1.98 10.92
C TYR A 138 5.96 3.22 10.83
N THR A 139 6.34 4.17 9.99
CA THR A 139 5.58 5.40 9.75
C THR A 139 5.08 5.42 8.33
N PHE A 140 3.76 5.33 8.18
CA PHE A 140 3.08 5.52 6.91
C PHE A 140 2.90 7.01 6.63
N THR A 141 3.11 7.43 5.37
CA THR A 141 2.86 8.81 4.96
C THR A 141 2.17 8.95 3.62
N ASP A 142 1.25 9.90 3.56
CA ASP A 142 0.63 10.37 2.31
C ASP A 142 0.23 11.85 2.50
N THR A 143 -0.27 12.50 1.45
CA THR A 143 -0.70 13.91 1.48
C THR A 143 -2.22 14.05 1.46
N HIS A 144 -2.90 13.24 0.64
CA HIS A 144 -4.31 13.47 0.35
C HIS A 144 -5.19 12.94 1.49
N HIS A 145 -6.05 13.80 2.05
CA HIS A 145 -6.88 13.45 3.21
C HIS A 145 -7.74 12.20 2.98
N ASN A 146 -8.33 12.01 1.79
CA ASN A 146 -9.06 10.78 1.45
C ASN A 146 -8.13 9.55 1.49
N VAL A 147 -6.93 9.61 0.90
CA VAL A 147 -5.97 8.50 0.95
C VAL A 147 -5.59 8.19 2.39
N LEU A 148 -5.37 9.21 3.21
CA LEU A 148 -5.06 9.04 4.62
C LEU A 148 -6.21 8.39 5.41
N ASN A 149 -7.49 8.69 5.10
CA ASN A 149 -8.64 8.02 5.72
C ASN A 149 -8.69 6.53 5.33
N PHE A 150 -8.45 6.20 4.05
CA PHE A 150 -8.39 4.82 3.56
C PHE A 150 -7.24 4.05 4.19
N LEU A 151 -6.06 4.64 4.21
CA LEU A 151 -4.86 4.09 4.84
C LEU A 151 -5.08 3.83 6.33
N ASN A 152 -5.69 4.78 7.05
CA ASN A 152 -6.05 4.63 8.45
C ASN A 152 -6.99 3.44 8.69
N TYR A 153 -8.02 3.32 7.84
CA TYR A 153 -8.96 2.21 7.88
C TYR A 153 -8.27 0.87 7.59
N ASN A 154 -7.42 0.81 6.56
CA ASN A 154 -6.70 -0.40 6.16
C ASN A 154 -5.67 -0.86 7.20
N ILE A 155 -5.00 0.07 7.88
CA ILE A 155 -4.13 -0.25 9.02
C ILE A 155 -4.94 -0.93 10.13
N HIS A 156 -6.09 -0.36 10.52
CA HIS A 156 -6.97 -0.97 11.51
C HIS A 156 -7.43 -2.37 11.09
N LEU A 157 -7.94 -2.49 9.86
CA LEU A 157 -8.47 -3.73 9.29
C LEU A 157 -7.45 -4.88 9.35
N ASN A 158 -6.16 -4.58 9.13
CA ASN A 158 -5.13 -5.61 9.02
C ASN A 158 -4.35 -5.85 10.30
N LEU A 159 -4.04 -4.80 11.06
CA LEU A 159 -3.03 -4.84 12.11
C LEU A 159 -3.63 -4.76 13.53
N THR A 160 -4.93 -4.53 13.66
CA THR A 160 -5.61 -4.52 14.95
C THR A 160 -6.52 -5.73 15.12
N GLN A 161 -6.75 -6.13 16.37
CA GLN A 161 -7.63 -7.25 16.74
C GLN A 161 -9.05 -6.77 17.09
N THR A 162 -9.27 -5.47 17.17
CA THR A 162 -10.57 -4.89 17.54
C THR A 162 -11.53 -4.98 16.35
N PRO A 163 -12.79 -5.40 16.54
CA PRO A 163 -13.78 -5.36 15.47
C PRO A 163 -13.83 -3.94 14.90
N SER A 164 -13.57 -3.86 13.59
CA SER A 164 -13.62 -2.64 12.79
C SER A 164 -14.99 -1.97 12.94
N TYR A 165 -14.99 -0.63 12.84
CA TYR A 165 -16.11 0.31 12.73
C TYR A 165 -17.54 -0.27 12.69
N LYS A 166 -18.48 0.37 13.41
CA LYS A 166 -19.90 -0.05 13.51
C LYS A 166 -20.61 -0.18 12.15
N ASP A 167 -20.06 0.41 11.10
CA ASP A 167 -20.63 0.38 9.76
C ASP A 167 -20.41 -0.99 9.09
N SER A 168 -21.45 -1.47 8.42
CA SER A 168 -21.34 -2.71 7.64
C SER A 168 -20.38 -2.54 6.45
N TYR A 169 -19.75 -3.64 6.02
CA TYR A 169 -18.89 -3.61 4.82
C TYR A 169 -19.62 -3.12 3.57
N ALA A 170 -20.94 -3.36 3.45
CA ALA A 170 -21.75 -2.83 2.37
C ALA A 170 -21.79 -1.29 2.39
N SER A 171 -21.97 -0.70 3.56
CA SER A 171 -21.90 0.76 3.72
C SER A 171 -20.52 1.30 3.36
N ILE A 172 -19.45 0.60 3.77
CA ILE A 172 -18.07 1.01 3.49
C ILE A 172 -17.73 0.92 1.99
N MET A 173 -18.21 -0.11 1.29
CA MET A 173 -18.01 -0.22 -0.17
C MET A 173 -18.75 0.89 -0.92
N LYS A 174 -19.90 1.33 -0.42
CA LYS A 174 -20.70 2.37 -1.05
C LYS A 174 -20.21 3.79 -0.76
N ASN A 175 -19.79 4.07 0.49
CA ASN A 175 -19.56 5.43 0.97
C ASN A 175 -18.09 5.69 1.35
N GLY A 176 -17.25 4.66 1.33
CA GLY A 176 -15.88 4.72 1.81
C GLY A 176 -15.77 4.57 3.33
N PRO A 177 -14.55 4.65 3.88
CA PRO A 177 -14.31 4.58 5.31
C PRO A 177 -14.77 5.86 6.02
N PRO A 178 -14.98 5.82 7.34
CA PRO A 178 -15.30 7.02 8.10
C PRO A 178 -14.23 8.12 7.94
N THR A 179 -14.67 9.32 7.59
CA THR A 179 -13.79 10.49 7.46
C THR A 179 -13.40 11.03 8.83
N ILE A 180 -12.18 10.73 9.26
CA ILE A 180 -11.57 11.26 10.48
C ILE A 180 -10.69 12.47 10.15
N ILE A 181 -10.13 12.49 8.93
CA ILE A 181 -9.16 13.47 8.48
C ILE A 181 -9.83 14.34 7.43
N THR A 182 -10.00 15.61 7.74
CA THR A 182 -10.57 16.62 6.84
C THR A 182 -9.47 17.43 6.16
N PRO A 183 -9.76 18.13 5.03
CA PRO A 183 -8.81 19.04 4.39
C PRO A 183 -8.24 20.12 5.33
N SER A 184 -9.02 20.54 6.34
CA SER A 184 -8.62 21.51 7.35
C SER A 184 -7.67 20.97 8.42
N ASN A 185 -7.42 19.65 8.44
CA ASN A 185 -6.51 19.05 9.41
C ASN A 185 -5.05 19.39 9.06
N ASN A 186 -4.45 20.24 9.91
CA ASN A 186 -3.07 20.70 9.81
C ASN A 186 -2.10 19.93 10.72
N ASN A 187 -2.58 18.88 11.42
CA ASN A 187 -1.73 18.06 12.25
C ASN A 187 -0.92 17.09 11.38
N SER A 188 0.39 17.05 11.60
CA SER A 188 1.28 16.12 10.89
C SER A 188 1.13 14.69 11.40
N LEU A 189 0.82 14.50 12.69
CA LEU A 189 0.50 13.18 13.24
C LEU A 189 -1.00 12.97 13.19
N ILE A 190 -1.42 11.89 12.53
CA ILE A 190 -2.84 11.57 12.32
C ILE A 190 -3.29 10.50 13.31
N ALA A 191 -2.55 9.40 13.37
CA ALA A 191 -2.88 8.27 14.23
C ALA A 191 -1.62 7.55 14.70
N TYR A 192 -1.75 6.85 15.81
CA TYR A 192 -0.70 6.03 16.40
C TYR A 192 -1.30 4.72 16.90
N TYR A 193 -0.61 3.63 16.63
CA TYR A 193 -1.04 2.26 16.87
C TYR A 193 0.04 1.50 17.62
N ARG A 194 -0.41 0.66 18.56
CA ARG A 194 0.43 -0.39 19.17
C ARG A 194 -0.10 -1.73 18.69
N ILE A 195 0.71 -2.47 17.95
CA ILE A 195 0.28 -3.73 17.33
C ILE A 195 0.43 -4.91 18.28
N GLN A 196 1.42 -4.89 19.17
CA GLN A 196 1.62 -5.94 20.18
C GLN A 196 1.48 -5.38 21.60
N LYS A 197 0.69 -6.06 22.45
CA LYS A 197 0.47 -5.67 23.85
C LYS A 197 1.65 -6.04 24.76
N ASP A 198 2.41 -7.06 24.39
CA ASP A 198 3.38 -7.71 25.29
C ASP A 198 4.80 -7.14 25.19
N ASN A 199 5.04 -6.21 24.25
CA ASN A 199 6.29 -5.45 24.18
C ASN A 199 6.01 -3.97 23.88
N PRO A 200 5.94 -3.10 24.90
CA PRO A 200 5.60 -1.68 24.70
C PRO A 200 6.67 -0.87 23.93
N GLU A 201 7.87 -1.42 23.72
CA GLU A 201 8.96 -0.78 22.97
C GLU A 201 9.10 -1.29 21.53
N LYS A 202 8.34 -2.33 21.13
CA LYS A 202 8.34 -2.86 19.76
C LYS A 202 6.97 -2.66 19.13
N ASP A 203 6.96 -2.31 17.84
CA ASP A 203 5.78 -2.22 16.99
C ASP A 203 4.88 -1.02 17.24
N SER A 204 5.50 0.16 17.30
CA SER A 204 4.74 1.39 17.10
C SER A 204 4.55 1.65 15.60
N VAL A 205 3.29 1.80 15.22
CA VAL A 205 2.92 2.23 13.88
C VAL A 205 2.31 3.61 13.95
N SER A 206 2.80 4.54 13.13
CA SER A 206 2.23 5.88 13.04
C SER A 206 1.78 6.20 11.63
N LEU A 207 0.72 6.98 11.53
CA LEU A 207 0.23 7.56 10.30
C LEU A 207 0.48 9.06 10.36
N ARG A 208 1.21 9.59 9.38
CA ARG A 208 1.56 11.01 9.32
C ARG A 208 1.22 11.61 7.95
N LYS A 209 0.85 12.88 7.94
CA LYS A 209 0.72 13.65 6.69
C LYS A 209 2.10 14.12 6.24
N LEU A 210 2.41 13.90 4.97
CA LEU A 210 3.63 14.41 4.33
C LEU A 210 3.30 14.88 2.91
N ASP A 211 3.42 16.18 2.68
CA ASP A 211 3.31 16.78 1.35
C ASP A 211 4.68 17.26 0.89
N TRP A 212 5.24 16.60 -0.12
CA TRP A 212 6.57 16.88 -0.63
C TRP A 212 6.70 18.31 -1.20
N ASN A 213 5.60 18.93 -1.64
CA ASN A 213 5.63 20.27 -2.26
C ASN A 213 5.66 21.42 -1.26
N THR A 214 5.29 21.18 0.00
CA THR A 214 5.09 22.25 1.00
C THR A 214 6.31 22.50 1.88
N GLY A 215 7.44 21.85 1.59
CA GLY A 215 8.67 21.93 2.37
C GLY A 215 8.80 20.80 3.39
N LEU A 216 9.70 20.99 4.37
CA LEU A 216 10.01 19.93 5.34
C LEU A 216 8.86 19.70 6.32
N PRO A 217 8.58 18.44 6.68
CA PRO A 217 7.56 18.16 7.69
C PRO A 217 7.97 18.72 9.06
N LYS A 218 6.97 18.86 9.95
CA LYS A 218 7.18 19.31 11.34
C LYS A 218 7.97 18.33 12.21
N TYR A 219 8.27 17.13 11.70
CA TYR A 219 9.01 16.08 12.40
C TYR A 219 10.36 15.82 11.70
N ASN A 220 11.32 15.30 12.46
CA ASN A 220 12.68 15.11 11.97
C ASN A 220 12.78 13.87 11.09
N LEU A 221 12.89 14.05 9.77
CA LEU A 221 13.08 12.93 8.82
C LEU A 221 14.34 12.10 9.08
N ARG A 222 15.31 12.63 9.83
CA ARG A 222 16.54 11.92 10.19
C ARG A 222 16.35 10.91 11.32
N GLU A 223 15.17 10.83 11.94
CA GLU A 223 14.88 9.79 12.93
C GLU A 223 14.77 8.39 12.29
N PHE A 224 14.44 8.33 11.00
CA PHE A 224 14.28 7.09 10.26
C PHE A 224 15.61 6.56 9.72
N ASP A 225 15.77 5.24 9.79
CA ASP A 225 16.94 4.54 9.28
C ASP A 225 16.74 4.11 7.83
N VAL A 226 15.50 3.76 7.48
CA VAL A 226 15.12 3.26 6.15
C VAL A 226 13.93 4.07 5.63
N ILE A 227 14.04 4.55 4.40
CA ILE A 227 12.98 5.24 3.68
C ILE A 227 12.47 4.31 2.59
N LEU A 228 11.16 4.11 2.51
CA LEU A 228 10.54 3.25 1.50
C LEU A 228 9.64 4.08 0.58
N GLY A 229 9.40 3.57 -0.61
CA GLY A 229 8.41 4.12 -1.53
C GLY A 229 8.14 3.16 -2.67
N SER A 230 6.89 3.05 -3.10
CA SER A 230 6.52 2.18 -4.21
C SER A 230 5.61 2.89 -5.19
N ASP A 231 5.99 2.89 -6.46
CA ASP A 231 5.27 3.54 -7.56
C ASP A 231 4.99 5.03 -7.36
N ILE A 232 5.89 5.72 -6.65
CA ILE A 232 5.83 7.17 -6.39
C ILE A 232 6.56 8.03 -7.44
N VAL A 233 7.21 7.39 -8.42
CA VAL A 233 7.90 8.06 -9.54
C VAL A 233 7.04 7.92 -10.80
N TYR A 234 6.01 8.76 -10.91
CA TYR A 234 5.07 8.74 -12.03
C TYR A 234 4.83 10.12 -12.64
N GLU A 235 4.85 11.18 -11.82
CA GLU A 235 4.64 12.56 -12.26
C GLU A 235 5.95 13.37 -12.18
N ARG A 236 6.37 13.96 -13.30
CA ARG A 236 7.67 14.64 -13.40
C ARG A 236 7.80 15.85 -12.48
N SER A 237 6.71 16.57 -12.23
CA SER A 237 6.64 17.71 -11.32
C SER A 237 6.94 17.32 -9.85
N LEU A 238 6.63 16.07 -9.47
CA LEU A 238 6.81 15.56 -8.11
C LEU A 238 8.22 15.01 -7.86
N ILE A 239 9.03 14.82 -8.91
CA ILE A 239 10.38 14.26 -8.78
C ILE A 239 11.32 15.17 -7.96
N PRO A 240 11.48 16.48 -8.28
CA PRO A 240 12.32 17.36 -7.47
C PRO A 240 11.93 17.42 -5.98
N PRO A 241 10.64 17.62 -5.60
CA PRO A 241 10.27 17.64 -4.18
C PRO A 241 10.46 16.27 -3.51
N LEU A 242 10.20 15.15 -4.19
CA LEU A 242 10.50 13.81 -3.67
C LEU A 242 11.99 13.64 -3.35
N VAL A 243 12.87 14.00 -4.28
CA VAL A 243 14.32 13.92 -4.06
C VAL A 243 14.77 14.88 -2.96
N GLY A 244 14.14 16.05 -2.82
CA GLY A 244 14.35 16.96 -1.70
C GLY A 244 14.05 16.34 -0.34
N VAL A 245 12.97 15.54 -0.23
CA VAL A 245 12.64 14.76 0.98
C VAL A 245 13.71 13.71 1.25
N LEU A 246 14.12 12.94 0.24
CA LEU A 246 15.18 11.92 0.37
C LEU A 246 16.49 12.55 0.86
N LYS A 247 16.90 13.67 0.25
CA LYS A 247 18.08 14.43 0.63
C LYS A 247 18.00 14.94 2.06
N THR A 248 16.85 15.40 2.51
CA THR A 248 16.70 15.90 3.89
C THR A 248 16.80 14.78 4.91
N ALA A 249 16.24 13.61 4.59
CA ALA A 249 16.32 12.43 5.43
C ALA A 249 17.76 11.90 5.57
N MET A 250 18.64 12.19 4.61
CA MET A 250 20.01 11.67 4.54
C MET A 250 21.05 12.75 4.85
N ASP A 251 21.90 12.50 5.85
CA ASP A 251 23.12 13.29 6.04
C ASP A 251 24.26 12.74 5.19
N ILE A 252 25.29 13.54 4.92
CA ILE A 252 26.56 13.06 4.34
C ILE A 252 27.07 11.89 5.20
N ASP A 253 27.45 10.79 4.56
CA ASP A 253 27.94 9.56 5.19
C ASP A 253 26.99 8.89 6.18
N SER A 254 25.68 9.21 6.11
CA SER A 254 24.69 8.50 6.90
C SER A 254 24.56 7.04 6.45
N LYS A 255 24.32 6.15 7.41
CA LYS A 255 23.97 4.75 7.15
C LYS A 255 22.52 4.58 6.66
N ARG A 256 21.79 5.68 6.45
CA ARG A 256 20.39 5.67 6.01
C ARG A 256 20.31 5.27 4.55
N ARG A 257 19.26 4.53 4.19
CA ARG A 257 19.03 4.05 2.83
C ARG A 257 17.59 4.29 2.45
N ALA A 258 17.35 4.73 1.21
CA ALA A 258 16.02 4.70 0.64
C ALA A 258 15.90 3.56 -0.37
N TYR A 259 14.77 2.87 -0.36
CA TYR A 259 14.44 1.82 -1.30
C TYR A 259 13.16 2.19 -2.04
N ILE A 260 13.28 2.45 -3.35
CA ILE A 260 12.18 2.93 -4.17
C ILE A 260 11.92 1.94 -5.29
N ALA A 261 10.71 1.37 -5.31
CA ALA A 261 10.26 0.54 -6.42
C ALA A 261 9.54 1.40 -7.46
N CYS A 262 10.00 1.38 -8.71
CA CYS A 262 9.44 2.17 -9.79
C CYS A 262 9.05 1.26 -10.95
N THR A 263 7.77 1.26 -11.32
CA THR A 263 7.34 0.65 -12.57
C THR A 263 7.78 1.51 -13.76
N GLU A 264 8.39 0.88 -14.76
CA GLU A 264 8.93 1.50 -15.98
C GLU A 264 7.81 1.94 -16.95
N ARG A 265 7.03 2.97 -16.57
CA ARG A 265 5.97 3.56 -17.40
C ARG A 265 6.49 4.49 -18.49
N SER A 266 7.59 5.19 -18.20
CA SER A 266 8.21 6.14 -19.11
C SER A 266 9.71 6.22 -18.82
N GLN A 267 10.54 5.89 -19.81
CA GLN A 267 11.99 5.97 -19.67
C GLN A 267 12.43 7.41 -19.32
N THR A 268 11.83 8.41 -19.97
CA THR A 268 12.12 9.82 -19.68
C THR A 268 11.85 10.20 -18.22
N THR A 269 10.76 9.69 -17.62
CA THR A 269 10.46 9.97 -16.20
C THR A 269 11.51 9.34 -15.29
N LEU A 270 12.01 8.13 -15.61
CA LEU A 270 13.10 7.50 -14.88
C LEU A 270 14.42 8.27 -15.05
N ASP A 271 14.75 8.70 -16.27
CA ASP A 271 15.97 9.47 -16.54
C ASP A 271 15.99 10.77 -15.73
N ILE A 272 14.85 11.46 -15.64
CA ILE A 272 14.69 12.67 -14.82
C ILE A 272 14.89 12.33 -13.34
N PHE A 273 14.29 11.25 -12.84
CA PHE A 273 14.45 10.81 -11.46
C PHE A 273 15.91 10.47 -11.11
N GLU A 274 16.55 9.66 -11.96
CA GLU A 274 17.95 9.27 -11.83
C GLU A 274 18.89 10.48 -11.86
N THR A 275 18.64 11.43 -12.77
CA THR A 275 19.41 12.68 -12.86
C THR A 275 19.20 13.57 -11.63
N GLU A 276 17.97 13.71 -11.16
CA GLU A 276 17.64 14.54 -9.99
C GLU A 276 18.29 14.01 -8.71
N ILE A 277 18.37 12.67 -8.53
CA ILE A 277 19.11 12.03 -7.44
C ILE A 277 20.58 12.48 -7.47
N LEU A 278 21.24 12.34 -8.62
CA LEU A 278 22.66 12.67 -8.78
C LEU A 278 22.94 14.16 -8.54
N ASN A 279 22.11 15.03 -9.10
CA ASN A 279 22.21 16.48 -8.93
C ASN A 279 22.08 16.93 -7.47
N ASN A 280 21.43 16.12 -6.63
CA ASN A 280 21.23 16.41 -5.21
C ASN A 280 22.31 15.79 -4.29
N GLY A 281 23.41 15.27 -4.86
CA GLY A 281 24.51 14.69 -4.08
C GLY A 281 24.16 13.33 -3.47
N LEU A 282 23.19 12.64 -4.06
CA LEU A 282 22.84 11.26 -3.73
C LEU A 282 23.36 10.34 -4.84
N ARG A 283 23.53 9.06 -4.52
CA ARG A 283 23.80 8.00 -5.51
C ARG A 283 22.70 6.96 -5.45
N TYR A 284 22.53 6.23 -6.54
CA TYR A 284 21.62 5.09 -6.57
C TYR A 284 22.28 3.85 -7.18
N GLU A 285 21.77 2.69 -6.79
CA GLU A 285 22.03 1.40 -7.40
C GLU A 285 20.69 0.72 -7.73
N ILE A 286 20.61 0.01 -8.85
CA ILE A 286 19.43 -0.79 -9.17
C ILE A 286 19.66 -2.20 -8.65
N LEU A 287 19.02 -2.53 -7.53
CA LEU A 287 19.19 -3.81 -6.84
C LEU A 287 18.42 -4.96 -7.52
N TYR A 288 17.34 -4.64 -8.20
CA TYR A 288 16.49 -5.64 -8.86
C TYR A 288 15.74 -5.06 -10.06
N LYS A 289 15.55 -5.88 -11.08
CA LYS A 289 14.67 -5.61 -12.22
C LYS A 289 13.82 -6.85 -12.49
N GLY A 290 12.50 -6.71 -12.51
CA GLY A 290 11.58 -7.83 -12.73
C GLY A 290 10.30 -7.40 -13.41
N MET A 291 9.49 -8.37 -13.82
CA MET A 291 8.13 -8.15 -14.33
C MET A 291 7.17 -8.99 -13.49
N TYR A 292 5.98 -8.45 -13.26
CA TYR A 292 4.92 -9.16 -12.57
C TYR A 292 4.18 -10.13 -13.50
N SER A 293 3.71 -11.26 -12.97
CA SER A 293 2.90 -12.20 -13.76
C SER A 293 1.43 -11.75 -13.75
N PRO A 294 0.71 -11.77 -14.89
CA PRO A 294 -0.73 -11.55 -14.92
C PRO A 294 -1.52 -12.50 -14.02
N ARG A 295 -0.97 -13.69 -13.72
CA ARG A 295 -1.60 -14.69 -12.84
C ARG A 295 -1.72 -14.26 -11.39
N GLU A 296 -0.98 -13.23 -11.00
CA GLU A 296 -0.98 -12.75 -9.63
C GLU A 296 -2.10 -11.74 -9.35
N ASN A 297 -2.94 -11.40 -10.36
CA ASN A 297 -4.14 -10.54 -10.30
C ASN A 297 -3.87 -9.07 -9.91
N ILE A 298 -2.69 -8.55 -10.24
CA ILE A 298 -2.27 -7.23 -9.77
C ILE A 298 -1.79 -6.45 -10.93
N LEU A 299 -2.70 -5.77 -11.60
CA LEU A 299 -2.33 -4.63 -12.41
C LEU A 299 -3.38 -3.51 -12.29
N ASN A 300 -2.95 -2.49 -11.55
CA ASN A 300 -3.16 -1.05 -11.72
C ASN A 300 -3.16 -0.44 -13.14
N SER A 301 -3.07 -1.20 -14.23
CA SER A 301 -2.72 -0.64 -15.53
C SER A 301 -3.37 -1.35 -16.71
N ASP A 302 -3.83 -0.57 -17.68
CA ASP A 302 -4.29 -1.02 -19.00
C ASP A 302 -3.20 -1.77 -19.80
N VAL A 303 -1.97 -1.72 -19.31
CA VAL A 303 -0.82 -2.39 -19.90
C VAL A 303 -0.39 -3.54 -18.99
N GLN A 304 -0.65 -4.76 -19.44
CA GLN A 304 -0.06 -5.95 -18.84
C GLN A 304 1.47 -5.95 -19.08
N HIS A 305 2.27 -6.34 -18.08
CA HIS A 305 3.73 -6.60 -18.19
C HIS A 305 4.66 -5.38 -18.22
N GLN A 306 4.55 -4.47 -17.25
CA GLN A 306 5.56 -3.44 -17.07
C GLN A 306 6.67 -3.91 -16.14
N ARG A 307 7.93 -3.75 -16.58
CA ARG A 307 9.10 -3.96 -15.72
C ARG A 307 9.05 -3.00 -14.55
N THR A 308 9.53 -3.45 -13.40
CA THR A 308 9.74 -2.61 -12.23
C THR A 308 11.20 -2.71 -11.82
N ARG A 309 11.77 -1.59 -11.37
CA ARG A 309 13.12 -1.48 -10.80
C ARG A 309 13.02 -1.22 -9.31
N ILE A 310 13.90 -1.83 -8.52
CA ILE A 310 14.11 -1.45 -7.12
C ILE A 310 15.43 -0.70 -7.04
N TYR A 311 15.35 0.57 -6.67
CA TYR A 311 16.49 1.45 -6.44
C TYR A 311 16.88 1.42 -4.96
N GLU A 312 18.16 1.26 -4.65
CA GLU A 312 18.72 1.71 -3.37
C GLU A 312 19.36 3.08 -3.57
N ILE A 313 19.02 4.04 -2.71
CA ILE A 313 19.51 5.42 -2.77
C ILE A 313 20.18 5.76 -1.43
N GLN A 314 21.31 6.45 -1.50
CA GLN A 314 22.11 6.83 -0.34
C GLN A 314 22.88 8.12 -0.60
N SER A 315 23.29 8.80 0.48
CA SER A 315 24.22 9.92 0.39
C SER A 315 25.65 9.46 0.08
N VAL A 316 26.46 10.40 -0.40
CA VAL A 316 27.88 10.18 -0.70
C VAL A 316 28.71 11.23 0.06
N SER A 317 29.81 10.82 0.72
CA SER A 317 30.94 11.72 0.95
C SER A 317 31.40 12.26 -0.41
N SER A 318 31.78 13.54 -0.47
CA SER A 318 32.33 14.21 -1.67
C SER A 318 33.00 13.26 -2.67
N LEU A 319 32.60 13.36 -3.94
CA LEU A 319 33.16 12.59 -5.06
C LEU A 319 34.70 12.52 -4.93
N PRO A 320 35.34 11.34 -5.05
CA PRO A 320 36.77 11.33 -5.33
C PRO A 320 36.99 12.16 -6.59
N ALA A 321 37.87 13.16 -6.49
CA ALA A 321 38.24 14.02 -7.61
C ALA A 321 38.65 13.15 -8.81
N ASP A 322 38.14 13.51 -9.99
CA ASP A 322 38.41 12.94 -11.32
C ASP A 322 39.60 11.96 -11.41
N GLU A 323 39.31 10.65 -11.35
CA GLU A 323 40.12 9.64 -12.04
C GLU A 323 39.52 9.38 -13.43
N ASN A 324 39.49 10.39 -14.29
CA ASN A 324 39.30 10.21 -15.73
C ASN A 324 39.97 11.34 -16.54
N GLN A 325 41.24 11.58 -16.26
CA GLN A 325 42.21 12.05 -17.26
C GLN A 325 43.37 11.06 -17.30
N SER A 326 43.19 9.92 -17.98
CA SER A 326 44.29 9.10 -18.54
C SER A 326 43.75 7.89 -19.29
N ARG A 327 43.02 8.11 -20.40
CA ARG A 327 43.00 7.17 -21.53
C ARG A 327 42.91 7.95 -22.84
N THR A 328 43.99 8.65 -23.14
CA THR A 328 44.38 8.96 -24.52
C THR A 328 45.33 7.86 -24.95
N LEU A 329 44.88 7.02 -25.89
CA LEU A 329 45.55 6.63 -27.14
C LEU A 329 44.71 5.57 -27.85
#